data_AF-A0A7N5KRJ7-F1
#
_entry.id   AF-A0A7N5KRJ7-F1
#
_cell.length_a   1.000
_cell.length_b   1.000
_cell.length_c   1.000
_cell.angle_alpha   90.00
_cell.angle_beta   90.00
_cell.angle_gamma   90.00
#
_symmetry.space_group_name_H-M   'P 1'
#
loop_
_entity.id
_entity.type
_entity.pdbx_description
1 polymer ?
#
loop_
_entity_poly.entity_id
_entity_poly.type
_entity_poly.pdbx_seq_one_letter_code
_entity_poly.pdbx_strand_id
1 'polypeptide(L)'
;LDCSAVIGADVTFQCEYSILDGNYDSVYWYLQRADQRLTCIHHTSQGTMESEHYQLSVNRELSSSTLTIKHVQPRDKATYYCRHCGTNYGQGLSFGRGTSLSVLPYITDPDPAVYQLKSPKSSKTSVCLFTDFDSEKKMPQSQEGTVIMSNGTVLDMRVMDSKSNGVLAWSNSTDFKCNSTFNEKFYSSSGEYFSCNATLIEKSFETDMNLNAHNLLVMGLRVLLLKVAGFNLFVTLRLWSR
;
A
#
# COMPACT_ATOMS: atom_id res chain seq x y z
N LEU A 1 0.02 -23.20 -7.97
CA LEU A 1 -0.85 -22.44 -8.91
C LEU A 1 -0.97 -21.06 -8.30
N ASP A 2 -0.78 -20.01 -9.08
CA ASP A 2 -0.83 -18.64 -8.57
C ASP A 2 -1.97 -17.90 -9.28
N CYS A 3 -2.80 -17.23 -8.49
CA CYS A 3 -3.94 -16.46 -8.95
C CYS A 3 -3.86 -15.06 -8.32
N SER A 4 -4.20 -14.04 -9.11
CA SER A 4 -4.27 -12.66 -8.64
C SER A 4 -5.68 -12.13 -8.85
N ALA A 5 -6.21 -11.41 -7.87
CA ALA A 5 -7.53 -10.82 -7.96
C ALA A 5 -7.57 -9.44 -7.32
N VAL A 6 -8.37 -8.55 -7.90
CA VAL A 6 -8.54 -7.19 -7.41
C VAL A 6 -9.52 -7.18 -6.23
N ILE A 7 -9.31 -6.29 -5.25
CA ILE A 7 -10.23 -6.10 -4.12
C ILE A 7 -11.65 -5.84 -4.65
N GLY A 8 -12.62 -6.53 -4.06
CA GLY A 8 -14.03 -6.43 -4.43
C GLY A 8 -14.46 -7.35 -5.57
N ALA A 9 -13.53 -7.98 -6.30
CA ALA A 9 -13.85 -8.99 -7.30
C ALA A 9 -14.21 -10.34 -6.66
N ASP A 10 -14.88 -11.20 -7.42
CA ASP A 10 -15.17 -12.58 -7.02
C ASP A 10 -14.15 -13.53 -7.65
N VAL A 11 -13.66 -14.51 -6.89
CA VAL A 11 -12.64 -15.47 -7.36
C VAL A 11 -13.12 -16.88 -7.13
N THR A 12 -13.04 -17.71 -8.17
CA THR A 12 -13.41 -19.14 -8.08
C THR A 12 -12.17 -20.03 -8.24
N PHE A 13 -11.93 -20.88 -7.25
CA PHE A 13 -10.95 -21.95 -7.32
C PHE A 13 -11.63 -23.27 -7.65
N GLN A 14 -11.06 -24.01 -8.59
CA GLN A 14 -11.55 -25.33 -8.97
C GLN A 14 -10.58 -26.42 -8.48
N CYS A 15 -11.14 -27.49 -7.97
CA CYS A 15 -10.44 -28.68 -7.55
C CYS A 15 -11.11 -29.90 -8.17
N GLU A 16 -10.37 -30.59 -9.03
CA GLU A 16 -10.78 -31.86 -9.63
C GLU A 16 -10.04 -32.99 -8.94
N TYR A 17 -10.73 -34.09 -8.68
CA TYR A 17 -10.18 -35.25 -8.03
C TYR A 17 -10.72 -36.53 -8.68
N SER A 18 -9.90 -37.58 -8.71
CA SER A 18 -10.30 -38.88 -9.24
C SER A 18 -10.40 -39.87 -8.08
N ILE A 19 -11.62 -40.22 -7.69
CA ILE A 19 -11.87 -41.21 -6.63
C ILE A 19 -12.45 -42.44 -7.30
N LEU A 20 -11.68 -43.53 -7.29
CA LEU A 20 -11.91 -44.74 -8.09
C LEU A 20 -13.29 -45.39 -7.89
N ASP A 21 -13.96 -45.14 -6.76
CA ASP A 21 -15.28 -45.69 -6.43
C ASP A 21 -16.38 -44.63 -6.21
N GLY A 22 -16.09 -43.34 -6.41
CA GLY A 22 -17.02 -42.23 -6.11
C GLY A 22 -17.43 -42.10 -4.63
N ASN A 23 -16.91 -42.97 -3.75
CA ASN A 23 -17.28 -43.06 -2.35
C ASN A 23 -16.31 -42.23 -1.49
N TYR A 24 -16.70 -40.98 -1.23
CA TYR A 24 -16.00 -40.08 -0.33
C TYR A 24 -16.98 -39.35 0.57
N ASP A 25 -16.52 -39.00 1.76
CA ASP A 25 -17.37 -38.48 2.82
C ASP A 25 -17.78 -37.03 2.52
N SER A 26 -16.81 -36.12 2.44
CA SER A 26 -17.01 -34.72 2.06
C SER A 26 -15.72 -34.12 1.48
N VAL A 27 -15.88 -33.08 0.67
CA VAL A 27 -14.76 -32.23 0.25
C VAL A 27 -14.64 -31.06 1.22
N TYR A 28 -13.42 -30.85 1.70
CA TYR A 28 -13.07 -29.80 2.64
C TYR A 28 -12.21 -28.78 1.92
N TRP A 29 -12.47 -27.50 2.18
CA TRP A 29 -11.59 -26.43 1.76
C TRP A 29 -10.88 -25.82 2.96
N TYR A 30 -9.58 -25.59 2.80
CA TYR A 30 -8.71 -25.01 3.80
C TYR A 30 -8.02 -23.78 3.23
N LEU A 31 -7.69 -22.85 4.11
CA LEU A 31 -6.77 -21.75 3.84
C LEU A 31 -5.54 -21.85 4.72
N GLN A 32 -4.40 -21.44 4.17
CA GLN A 32 -3.15 -21.27 4.89
C GLN A 32 -2.60 -19.87 4.61
N ARG A 33 -2.51 -19.05 5.64
CA ARG A 33 -1.84 -17.75 5.56
C ARG A 33 -0.35 -17.91 5.79
N ALA A 34 0.44 -16.92 5.38
CA ALA A 34 1.88 -16.89 5.67
C ALA A 34 2.11 -17.11 7.17
N ASP A 35 2.95 -18.09 7.50
CA ASP A 35 3.34 -18.47 8.86
C ASP A 35 2.18 -18.90 9.79
N GLN A 36 1.03 -19.28 9.23
CA GLN A 36 -0.12 -19.77 9.99
C GLN A 36 -0.42 -21.24 9.71
N ARG A 37 -1.11 -21.87 10.67
CA ARG A 37 -1.63 -23.23 10.53
C ARG A 37 -2.77 -23.29 9.50
N LEU A 38 -2.95 -24.46 8.89
CA LEU A 38 -4.10 -24.73 8.03
C LEU A 38 -5.40 -24.51 8.80
N THR A 39 -6.32 -23.72 8.24
CA THR A 39 -7.63 -23.43 8.83
C THR A 39 -8.72 -23.92 7.90
N CYS A 40 -9.67 -24.70 8.43
CA CYS A 40 -10.81 -25.19 7.65
C CYS A 40 -11.77 -24.02 7.37
N ILE A 41 -12.16 -23.85 6.11
CA ILE A 41 -13.17 -22.88 5.70
C ILE A 41 -14.56 -23.50 5.89
N HIS A 42 -14.83 -24.56 5.13
CA HIS A 42 -16.07 -25.32 5.21
C HIS A 42 -15.88 -26.67 4.49
N HIS A 43 -16.87 -27.55 4.64
CA HIS A 43 -16.98 -28.79 3.89
C HIS A 43 -18.41 -29.04 3.44
N THR A 44 -18.57 -29.78 2.34
CA THR A 44 -19.87 -30.34 1.96
C THR A 44 -19.68 -31.65 1.23
N SER A 45 -20.70 -32.51 1.29
CA SER A 45 -20.72 -33.80 0.62
C SER A 45 -21.26 -33.69 -0.80
N GLN A 46 -22.25 -32.83 -1.05
CA GLN A 46 -22.89 -32.60 -2.35
C GLN A 46 -23.61 -31.25 -2.35
N GLY A 47 -23.71 -30.62 -3.53
CA GLY A 47 -24.48 -29.39 -3.70
C GLY A 47 -23.69 -28.14 -3.30
N THR A 48 -24.41 -27.05 -3.05
CA THR A 48 -23.81 -25.74 -2.80
C THR A 48 -24.08 -25.30 -1.36
N MET A 49 -23.02 -24.91 -0.67
CA MET A 49 -23.05 -24.24 0.63
C MET A 49 -22.64 -22.80 0.43
N GLU A 50 -23.37 -21.88 1.04
CA GLU A 50 -23.14 -20.45 0.89
C GLU A 50 -23.06 -19.78 2.27
N SER A 51 -22.02 -18.98 2.44
CA SER A 51 -21.79 -18.09 3.57
C SER A 51 -21.68 -16.66 3.03
N GLU A 52 -21.63 -15.66 3.92
CA GLU A 52 -21.51 -14.25 3.54
C GLU A 52 -20.30 -13.98 2.64
N HIS A 53 -19.17 -14.68 2.87
CA HIS A 53 -17.89 -14.43 2.19
C HIS A 53 -17.43 -15.57 1.26
N TYR A 54 -17.94 -16.78 1.47
CA TYR A 54 -17.52 -17.98 0.73
C TYR A 54 -18.72 -18.74 0.17
N GLN A 55 -18.60 -19.25 -1.04
CA GLN A 55 -19.55 -20.18 -1.64
C GLN A 55 -18.81 -21.41 -2.13
N LEU A 56 -19.19 -22.57 -1.61
CA LEU A 56 -18.54 -23.84 -1.90
C LEU A 56 -19.53 -24.74 -2.62
N SER A 57 -19.13 -25.30 -3.76
CA SER A 57 -19.95 -26.24 -4.53
C SER A 57 -19.21 -27.55 -4.72
N VAL A 58 -19.91 -28.67 -4.57
CA VAL A 58 -19.38 -30.02 -4.81
C VAL A 58 -20.32 -30.76 -5.76
N ASN A 59 -19.75 -31.25 -6.86
CA ASN A 59 -20.42 -32.09 -7.82
C ASN A 59 -19.77 -33.48 -7.84
N ARG A 60 -20.45 -34.48 -7.26
CA ARG A 60 -19.99 -35.87 -7.24
C ARG A 60 -19.91 -36.52 -8.62
N GLU A 61 -20.85 -36.21 -9.51
CA GLU A 61 -20.89 -36.81 -10.86
C GLU A 61 -19.66 -36.42 -11.68
N LEU A 62 -19.22 -35.17 -11.52
CA LEU A 62 -18.02 -34.64 -12.18
C LEU A 62 -16.75 -34.77 -11.35
N SER A 63 -16.84 -35.34 -10.13
CA SER A 63 -15.75 -35.38 -9.15
C SER A 63 -15.00 -34.05 -9.03
N SER A 64 -15.77 -32.96 -8.93
CA SER A 64 -15.23 -31.60 -8.88
C SER A 64 -15.81 -30.82 -7.71
N SER A 65 -14.99 -29.91 -7.18
CA SER A 65 -15.40 -28.95 -6.18
C SER A 65 -14.88 -27.56 -6.53
N THR A 66 -15.71 -26.56 -6.27
CA THR A 66 -15.34 -25.15 -6.42
C THR A 66 -15.47 -24.40 -5.11
N LEU A 67 -14.56 -23.47 -4.89
CA LEU A 67 -14.63 -22.48 -3.82
C LEU A 67 -14.61 -21.10 -4.44
N THR A 68 -15.70 -20.35 -4.25
CA THR A 68 -15.83 -18.97 -4.65
C THR A 68 -15.67 -18.06 -3.44
N ILE A 69 -14.76 -17.10 -3.52
CA ILE A 69 -14.61 -16.02 -2.54
C ILE A 69 -15.32 -14.80 -3.11
N LYS A 70 -16.28 -14.26 -2.37
CA LYS A 70 -17.04 -13.09 -2.78
C LYS A 70 -16.38 -11.82 -2.26
N HIS A 71 -16.39 -10.75 -3.06
CA HIS A 71 -15.86 -9.43 -2.68
C HIS A 71 -14.49 -9.51 -2.00
N VAL A 72 -13.49 -10.04 -2.71
CA VAL A 72 -12.14 -10.31 -2.20
C VAL A 72 -11.59 -9.13 -1.40
N GLN A 73 -11.04 -9.43 -0.23
CA GLN A 73 -10.46 -8.47 0.71
C GLN A 73 -8.98 -8.75 0.93
N PRO A 74 -8.17 -7.78 1.41
CA PRO A 74 -6.75 -7.99 1.68
C PRO A 74 -6.46 -9.18 2.61
N ARG A 75 -7.38 -9.50 3.53
CA ARG A 75 -7.30 -10.64 4.46
C ARG A 75 -7.40 -12.00 3.79
N ASP A 76 -7.84 -12.07 2.53
CA ASP A 76 -8.02 -13.29 1.77
C ASP A 76 -6.74 -13.75 1.07
N LYS A 77 -5.66 -12.97 1.15
CA LYS A 77 -4.32 -13.37 0.69
C LYS A 77 -3.85 -14.59 1.47
N ALA A 78 -3.91 -15.76 0.83
CA ALA A 78 -3.60 -17.05 1.42
C ALA A 78 -3.41 -18.10 0.32
N THR A 79 -2.90 -19.27 0.71
CA THR A 79 -2.94 -20.47 -0.14
C THR A 79 -4.15 -21.31 0.21
N TYR A 80 -4.97 -21.63 -0.79
CA TYR A 80 -6.21 -22.40 -0.63
C TYR A 80 -6.00 -23.84 -1.07
N TYR A 81 -6.43 -24.79 -0.23
CA TYR A 81 -6.28 -26.22 -0.45
C TYR A 81 -7.64 -26.90 -0.41
N CYS A 82 -7.92 -27.75 -1.38
CA CYS A 82 -8.99 -28.73 -1.28
C CYS A 82 -8.47 -30.03 -0.67
N ARG A 83 -9.32 -30.74 0.05
CA ARG A 83 -9.05 -32.04 0.65
C ARG A 83 -10.25 -32.96 0.50
N HIS A 84 -10.00 -34.18 0.07
CA HIS A 84 -11.01 -35.25 0.08
C HIS A 84 -10.47 -36.47 0.84
N CYS A 85 -11.38 -37.31 1.32
CA CYS A 85 -11.06 -38.56 2.01
C CYS A 85 -11.93 -39.67 1.43
N GLY A 86 -11.30 -40.71 0.88
CA GLY A 86 -12.03 -41.90 0.46
C GLY A 86 -12.57 -42.65 1.67
N THR A 87 -13.73 -43.29 1.53
CA THR A 87 -14.38 -44.04 2.62
C THR A 87 -13.77 -45.42 2.86
N ASN A 88 -12.87 -45.89 1.98
CA ASN A 88 -12.24 -47.20 2.10
C ASN A 88 -11.16 -47.16 3.20
N TYR A 89 -11.29 -48.04 4.20
CA TYR A 89 -10.33 -48.20 5.29
C TYR A 89 -8.90 -48.38 4.75
N GLY A 90 -8.05 -47.37 4.96
CA GLY A 90 -6.65 -47.35 4.51
C GLY A 90 -6.30 -46.24 3.51
N GLN A 91 -7.28 -45.52 2.97
CA GLN A 91 -6.98 -44.34 2.14
C GLN A 91 -6.63 -43.13 3.02
N GLY A 92 -5.40 -42.62 2.84
CA GLY A 92 -4.92 -41.42 3.53
C GLY A 92 -5.63 -40.14 3.07
N LEU A 93 -5.52 -39.09 3.88
CA LEU A 93 -6.02 -37.76 3.55
C LEU A 93 -5.28 -37.22 2.32
N SER A 94 -6.02 -36.90 1.27
CA SER A 94 -5.47 -36.35 0.02
C SER A 94 -5.72 -34.86 -0.04
N PHE A 95 -4.66 -34.07 -0.19
CA PHE A 95 -4.71 -32.62 -0.38
C PHE A 95 -4.35 -32.26 -1.83
N GLY A 96 -5.05 -31.28 -2.38
CA GLY A 96 -4.67 -30.64 -3.62
C GLY A 96 -3.33 -29.90 -3.49
N ARG A 97 -2.73 -29.54 -4.63
CA ARG A 97 -1.43 -28.83 -4.68
C ARG A 97 -1.45 -27.44 -4.04
N GLY A 98 -2.63 -26.86 -3.88
CA GLY A 98 -2.82 -25.51 -3.36
C GLY A 98 -2.76 -24.43 -4.44
N THR A 99 -3.62 -23.42 -4.29
CA THR A 99 -3.64 -22.23 -5.14
C THR A 99 -3.37 -20.99 -4.28
N SER A 100 -2.30 -20.27 -4.58
CA SER A 100 -1.92 -19.04 -3.89
C SER A 100 -2.73 -17.87 -4.46
N LEU A 101 -3.49 -17.18 -3.61
CA LEU A 101 -4.22 -15.97 -3.97
C LEU A 101 -3.41 -14.74 -3.57
N SER A 102 -3.07 -13.93 -4.56
CA SER A 102 -2.59 -12.56 -4.37
C SER A 102 -3.75 -11.58 -4.51
N VAL A 103 -3.93 -10.71 -3.53
CA VAL A 103 -4.96 -9.67 -3.55
C VAL A 103 -4.34 -8.35 -3.99
N LEU A 104 -4.81 -7.83 -5.10
CA LEU A 104 -4.40 -6.56 -5.69
C LEU A 104 -5.38 -5.46 -5.27
N PRO A 105 -4.91 -4.27 -4.87
CA PRO A 105 -5.82 -3.19 -4.51
C PRO A 105 -6.54 -2.67 -5.76
N TYR A 106 -7.73 -2.10 -5.57
CA TYR A 106 -8.38 -1.33 -6.63
C TYR A 106 -7.94 0.13 -6.53
N ILE A 107 -7.27 0.63 -7.56
CA ILE A 107 -6.89 2.04 -7.69
C ILE A 107 -7.88 2.68 -8.67
N THR A 108 -8.70 3.60 -8.18
CA THR A 108 -9.80 4.22 -8.93
C THR A 108 -9.35 5.24 -9.98
N ASP A 109 -8.15 5.81 -9.82
CA ASP A 109 -7.58 6.82 -10.72
C ASP A 109 -6.03 6.78 -10.66
N PRO A 110 -5.36 5.94 -11.49
CA PRO A 110 -3.91 5.84 -11.47
C PRO A 110 -3.24 7.06 -12.15
N ASP A 111 -2.35 7.75 -11.42
CA ASP A 111 -1.48 8.83 -11.93
C ASP A 111 0.00 8.43 -11.78
N PRO A 112 0.51 7.49 -12.61
CA PRO A 112 1.83 6.91 -12.42
C PRO A 112 2.94 7.97 -12.49
N ALA A 113 3.73 8.03 -11.41
CA ALA A 113 4.80 9.02 -11.28
C ALA A 113 6.05 8.45 -10.61
N VAL A 114 7.20 8.98 -11.01
CA VAL A 114 8.52 8.59 -10.49
C VAL A 114 9.16 9.78 -9.80
N TYR A 115 9.42 9.64 -8.51
CA TYR A 115 10.07 10.66 -7.69
C TYR A 115 11.48 10.20 -7.34
N GLN A 116 12.48 11.02 -7.66
CA GLN A 116 13.82 10.85 -7.10
C GLN A 116 13.83 11.38 -5.67
N LEU A 117 14.15 10.51 -4.71
CA LEU A 117 14.19 10.88 -3.30
C LEU A 117 15.54 11.49 -2.94
N LYS A 118 15.51 12.51 -2.08
CA LYS A 118 16.72 13.17 -1.57
C LYS A 118 17.18 12.51 -0.28
N SER A 119 18.44 12.06 -0.25
CA SER A 119 19.04 11.57 0.99
C SER A 119 19.31 12.73 1.97
N PRO A 120 18.98 12.58 3.27
CA PRO A 120 19.28 13.60 4.28
C PRO A 120 20.78 13.86 4.47
N LYS A 121 21.62 12.89 4.12
CA LYS A 121 23.09 12.96 4.20
C LYS A 121 23.67 12.73 2.81
N SER A 122 24.89 13.21 2.59
CA SER A 122 25.60 12.91 1.33
C SER A 122 25.81 11.40 1.23
N SER A 123 25.14 10.77 0.27
CA SER A 123 25.27 9.36 -0.06
C SER A 123 25.35 9.21 -1.58
N LYS A 124 26.15 8.24 -2.04
CA LYS A 124 26.21 7.88 -3.46
C LYS A 124 24.98 7.09 -3.93
N THR A 125 24.10 6.72 -3.01
CA THR A 125 22.87 5.97 -3.30
C THR A 125 21.81 6.89 -3.85
N SER A 126 21.33 6.59 -5.05
CA SER A 126 20.14 7.19 -5.65
C SER A 126 18.94 6.28 -5.38
N VAL A 127 17.82 6.87 -4.95
CA VAL A 127 16.57 6.15 -4.65
C VAL A 127 15.44 6.75 -5.47
N CYS A 128 14.66 5.90 -6.13
CA CYS A 128 13.51 6.26 -6.93
C CYS A 128 12.26 5.62 -6.31
N LEU A 129 11.23 6.42 -6.09
CA LEU A 129 9.89 5.97 -5.74
C LEU A 129 9.03 6.01 -7.01
N PHE A 130 8.59 4.85 -7.47
CA PHE A 130 7.54 4.74 -8.48
C PHE A 130 6.21 4.48 -7.78
N THR A 131 5.22 5.34 -7.99
CA THR A 131 3.97 5.37 -7.23
C THR A 131 2.74 5.57 -8.11
N ASP A 132 1.55 5.33 -7.56
CA ASP A 132 0.24 5.64 -8.15
C ASP A 132 -0.04 4.94 -9.50
N PHE A 133 0.65 3.82 -9.75
CA PHE A 133 0.45 3.00 -10.94
C PHE A 133 -0.69 2.01 -10.77
N ASP A 134 -1.31 1.65 -11.90
CA ASP A 134 -2.36 0.63 -11.97
C ASP A 134 -1.89 -0.72 -11.42
N SER A 135 -2.75 -1.38 -10.63
CA SER A 135 -2.52 -2.68 -10.02
C SER A 135 -2.27 -3.81 -11.02
N GLU A 136 -2.70 -3.66 -12.28
CA GLU A 136 -2.41 -4.63 -13.34
C GLU A 136 -1.02 -4.45 -13.97
N LYS A 137 -0.33 -3.34 -13.66
CA LYS A 137 0.97 -3.04 -14.27
C LYS A 137 2.02 -4.05 -13.83
N LYS A 138 2.58 -4.77 -14.80
CA LYS A 138 3.71 -5.67 -14.59
C LYS A 138 4.97 -4.84 -14.36
N MET A 139 5.59 -5.03 -13.21
CA MET A 139 6.85 -4.37 -12.90
C MET A 139 8.00 -5.01 -13.70
N PRO A 140 8.95 -4.21 -14.21
CA PRO A 140 10.18 -4.76 -14.74
C PRO A 140 10.89 -5.55 -13.64
N GLN A 141 11.34 -6.77 -13.95
CA GLN A 141 12.21 -7.53 -13.05
C GLN A 141 13.61 -6.94 -13.06
N SER A 142 14.29 -7.00 -11.91
CA SER A 142 15.68 -6.57 -11.81
C SER A 142 16.55 -7.33 -12.82
N GLN A 143 17.04 -6.62 -13.85
CA GLN A 143 18.16 -7.12 -14.65
C GLN A 143 19.45 -7.00 -13.82
N GLU A 144 20.31 -8.00 -13.93
CA GLU A 144 21.46 -8.24 -13.04
C GLU A 144 22.37 -7.02 -12.79
N GLY A 145 22.83 -6.91 -11.53
CA GLY A 145 24.16 -6.38 -11.19
C GLY A 145 24.20 -5.28 -10.15
N THR A 146 23.38 -4.22 -10.28
CA THR A 146 23.56 -3.01 -9.46
C THR A 146 22.28 -2.31 -9.01
N VAL A 147 21.12 -2.61 -9.61
CA VAL A 147 19.85 -1.97 -9.25
C VAL A 147 19.01 -2.94 -8.43
N ILE A 148 18.68 -2.54 -7.21
CA ILE A 148 17.79 -3.29 -6.33
C ILE A 148 16.39 -2.69 -6.45
N MET A 149 15.41 -3.53 -6.75
CA MET A 149 14.00 -3.14 -6.80
C MET A 149 13.20 -3.92 -5.77
N SER A 150 12.33 -3.24 -5.04
CA SER A 150 11.38 -3.88 -4.14
C SER A 150 10.24 -4.53 -4.92
N ASN A 151 9.56 -5.48 -4.29
CA ASN A 151 8.25 -5.90 -4.77
C ASN A 151 7.26 -4.72 -4.66
N GLY A 152 6.23 -4.73 -5.50
CA GLY A 152 5.12 -3.78 -5.40
C GLY A 152 4.38 -3.95 -4.08
N THR A 153 4.15 -2.84 -3.39
CA THR A 153 3.37 -2.78 -2.16
C THR A 153 2.25 -1.77 -2.29
N VAL A 154 1.25 -1.90 -1.40
CA VAL A 154 0.10 -0.99 -1.34
C VAL A 154 0.20 -0.19 -0.07
N LEU A 155 0.16 1.14 -0.21
CA LEU A 155 0.01 2.07 0.90
C LEU A 155 -1.46 2.46 1.04
N ASP A 156 -2.02 2.25 2.23
CA ASP A 156 -3.39 2.61 2.59
C ASP A 156 -3.39 3.85 3.50
N MET A 157 -3.68 5.02 2.92
CA MET A 157 -3.69 6.32 3.59
C MET A 157 -5.07 6.62 4.16
N ARG A 158 -5.38 6.01 5.31
CA ARG A 158 -6.71 6.06 5.95
C ARG A 158 -7.30 7.45 6.17
N VAL A 159 -6.48 8.44 6.50
CA VAL A 159 -6.95 9.82 6.76
C VAL A 159 -7.47 10.48 5.48
N MET A 160 -6.91 10.11 4.33
CA MET A 160 -7.29 10.65 3.02
C MET A 160 -8.22 9.71 2.25
N ASP A 161 -8.59 8.56 2.84
CA ASP A 161 -9.31 7.46 2.19
C ASP A 161 -8.73 7.13 0.79
N SER A 162 -7.40 7.10 0.71
CA SER A 162 -6.67 6.94 -0.55
C SER A 162 -5.71 5.75 -0.47
N LYS A 163 -5.61 5.01 -1.58
CA LYS A 163 -4.72 3.86 -1.73
C LYS A 163 -3.78 4.10 -2.91
N SER A 164 -2.51 3.83 -2.69
CA SER A 164 -1.47 4.01 -3.71
C SER A 164 -0.55 2.80 -3.77
N ASN A 165 -0.21 2.39 -4.99
CA ASN A 165 0.81 1.37 -5.20
C ASN A 165 2.19 2.00 -5.18
N GLY A 166 3.18 1.32 -4.62
CA GLY A 166 4.55 1.82 -4.50
C GLY A 166 5.60 0.76 -4.80
N VAL A 167 6.66 1.17 -5.50
CA VAL A 167 7.89 0.41 -5.73
C VAL A 167 9.08 1.32 -5.46
N LEU A 168 10.06 0.79 -4.73
CA LEU A 168 11.34 1.43 -4.51
C LEU A 168 12.40 0.79 -5.39
N ALA A 169 13.15 1.60 -6.12
CA ALA A 169 14.35 1.19 -6.82
C ALA A 169 15.54 2.01 -6.32
N TRP A 170 16.64 1.36 -6.01
CA TRP A 170 17.85 2.06 -5.58
C TRP A 170 19.12 1.40 -6.06
N SER A 171 20.14 2.24 -6.23
CA SER A 171 21.49 1.81 -6.63
C SER A 171 22.53 2.81 -6.15
N ASN A 172 23.78 2.35 -6.03
CA ASN A 172 24.97 3.18 -5.84
C ASN A 172 25.71 3.48 -7.15
N SER A 173 25.24 2.93 -8.28
CA SER A 173 25.84 3.14 -9.60
C SER A 173 25.54 4.54 -10.13
N THR A 174 26.52 5.15 -10.79
CA THR A 174 26.36 6.42 -11.52
C THR A 174 25.49 6.28 -12.78
N ASP A 175 25.37 5.06 -13.30
CA ASP A 175 24.59 4.76 -14.50
C ASP A 175 23.09 4.63 -14.19
N PHE A 176 22.74 4.45 -12.91
CA PHE A 176 21.35 4.36 -12.48
C PHE A 176 20.69 5.74 -12.47
N LYS A 177 19.67 5.91 -13.31
CA LYS A 177 18.86 7.14 -13.39
C LYS A 177 17.38 6.80 -13.27
N CYS A 178 16.69 7.50 -12.35
CA CYS A 178 15.27 7.30 -12.11
C CYS A 178 14.41 7.55 -13.35
N ASN A 179 14.78 8.55 -14.17
CA ASN A 179 14.01 8.94 -15.35
C ASN A 179 13.95 7.86 -16.44
N SER A 180 14.97 7.01 -16.56
CA SER A 180 15.04 5.94 -17.57
C SER A 180 14.61 4.57 -17.06
N THR A 181 14.36 4.43 -15.75
CA THR A 181 14.07 3.12 -15.14
C THR A 181 12.62 2.68 -15.39
N PHE A 182 11.68 3.62 -15.32
CA PHE A 182 10.24 3.31 -15.38
C PHE A 182 9.51 3.91 -16.59
N ASN A 183 10.15 4.81 -17.37
CA ASN A 183 9.56 5.51 -18.52
C ASN A 183 8.23 6.21 -18.20
N GLU A 184 8.13 6.80 -17.00
CA GLU A 184 6.94 7.53 -16.53
C GLU A 184 7.28 8.98 -16.21
N LYS A 185 6.25 9.77 -15.86
CA LYS A 185 6.42 11.17 -15.47
C LYS A 185 7.41 11.28 -14.31
N PHE A 186 8.52 11.98 -14.55
CA PHE A 186 9.66 12.02 -13.64
C PHE A 186 9.77 13.35 -12.91
N TYR A 187 9.97 13.28 -11.59
CA TYR A 187 10.22 14.41 -10.71
C TYR A 187 11.60 14.25 -10.05
N SER A 188 12.51 15.17 -10.38
CA SER A 188 13.88 15.18 -9.86
C SER A 188 13.98 15.71 -8.43
N SER A 189 14.93 15.19 -7.66
CA SER A 189 15.32 15.76 -6.36
C SER A 189 16.12 17.06 -6.46
N SER A 190 16.61 17.39 -7.65
CA SER A 190 17.45 18.57 -7.93
C SER A 190 17.23 19.07 -9.36
N GLY A 191 16.66 20.27 -9.53
CA GLY A 191 16.47 20.93 -10.83
C GLY A 191 15.21 21.79 -10.97
N GLU A 192 15.09 22.48 -12.10
CA GLU A 192 14.12 23.53 -12.50
C GLU A 192 12.61 23.24 -12.34
N TYR A 193 12.21 22.02 -11.98
CA TYR A 193 10.81 21.60 -11.81
C TYR A 193 10.35 21.56 -10.34
N PHE A 194 11.05 22.24 -9.43
CA PHE A 194 10.52 22.49 -8.10
C PHE A 194 9.43 23.57 -8.16
N SER A 195 8.15 23.17 -8.10
CA SER A 195 7.10 24.14 -7.81
C SER A 195 7.18 24.50 -6.32
N CYS A 196 7.97 25.52 -5.98
CA CYS A 196 7.95 26.11 -4.65
C CYS A 196 6.62 26.86 -4.49
N ASN A 197 5.60 26.20 -3.97
CA ASN A 197 4.31 26.82 -3.71
C ASN A 197 4.27 27.37 -2.28
N ALA A 198 4.53 28.67 -2.13
CA ALA A 198 4.52 29.36 -0.83
C ALA A 198 3.19 29.20 -0.09
N THR A 199 2.05 29.19 -0.80
CA THR A 199 0.71 29.05 -0.18
C THR A 199 0.49 27.68 0.46
N LEU A 200 1.15 26.64 -0.03
CA LEU A 200 1.15 25.30 0.58
C LEU A 200 2.00 25.26 1.85
N ILE A 201 3.14 25.97 1.86
CA ILE A 201 4.03 26.04 3.01
C ILE A 201 3.35 26.80 4.16
N GLU A 202 2.62 27.87 3.88
CA GLU A 202 1.86 28.62 4.90
C GLU A 202 0.86 27.74 5.65
N LYS A 203 0.24 26.74 4.98
CA LYS A 203 -0.67 25.79 5.65
C LYS A 203 0.00 24.90 6.70
N SER A 204 1.33 24.77 6.63
CA SER A 204 2.14 23.99 7.59
C SER A 204 2.71 24.84 8.72
N PHE A 205 2.41 26.14 8.75
CA PHE A 205 2.90 27.03 9.79
C PHE A 205 2.15 26.81 11.10
N GLU A 206 2.88 26.37 12.12
CA GLU A 206 2.40 26.23 13.48
C GLU A 206 3.08 27.27 14.39
N THR A 207 2.40 27.67 15.46
CA THR A 207 2.93 28.64 16.43
C THR A 207 3.25 27.94 17.74
N ASP A 208 4.39 28.28 18.33
CA ASP A 208 4.77 27.81 19.66
C ASP A 208 4.67 28.93 20.71
N MET A 209 4.68 28.55 21.99
CA MET A 209 4.57 29.49 23.10
C MET A 209 5.72 30.50 23.16
N ASN A 210 6.94 30.10 22.78
CA ASN A 210 8.09 31.00 22.77
C ASN A 210 7.92 32.05 21.67
N LEU A 211 7.50 31.67 20.46
CA LEU A 211 7.24 32.58 19.36
C LEU A 211 6.16 33.60 19.74
N ASN A 212 5.10 33.13 20.41
CA ASN A 212 4.04 33.99 20.93
C ASN A 212 4.57 34.99 21.99
N ALA A 213 5.41 34.53 22.92
CA ALA A 213 6.01 35.37 23.94
C ALA A 213 6.97 36.42 23.35
N HIS A 214 7.79 36.03 22.37
CA HIS A 214 8.68 36.96 21.65
C HIS A 214 7.87 38.00 20.89
N ASN A 215 6.79 37.61 20.20
CA ASN A 215 5.93 38.55 19.48
C ASN A 215 5.28 39.56 20.44
N LEU A 216 4.81 39.10 21.61
CA LEU A 216 4.27 39.97 22.65
C LEU A 216 5.33 40.94 23.21
N LEU A 217 6.55 40.45 23.44
CA LEU A 217 7.67 41.28 23.90
C LEU A 217 8.03 42.36 22.86
N VAL A 218 8.06 42.01 21.58
CA VAL A 218 8.29 42.97 20.48
C VAL A 218 7.19 44.04 20.43
N MET A 219 5.93 43.64 20.59
CA MET A 219 4.81 44.58 20.70
C MET A 219 4.98 45.52 21.91
N GLY A 220 5.36 44.97 23.06
CA GLY A 220 5.64 45.76 24.27
C GLY A 220 6.79 46.77 24.08
N LEU A 221 7.90 46.34 23.49
CA LEU A 221 9.04 47.22 23.19
C LEU A 221 8.66 48.35 22.21
N ARG A 222 7.86 48.06 21.19
CA ARG A 222 7.36 49.08 20.25
C ARG A 222 6.53 50.15 20.96
N VAL A 223 5.65 49.74 21.87
CA VAL A 223 4.84 50.68 22.66
C VAL A 223 5.73 51.54 23.56
N LEU A 224 6.72 50.94 24.23
CA LEU A 224 7.67 51.68 25.08
C LEU A 224 8.49 52.67 24.26
N LEU A 225 9.01 52.28 23.09
CA LEU A 225 9.75 53.15 22.19
C LEU A 225 8.91 54.35 21.74
N LEU A 226 7.66 54.14 21.34
CA LEU A 226 6.75 55.22 20.95
C LEU A 226 6.50 56.19 22.10
N LYS A 227 6.32 55.69 23.33
CA LYS A 227 6.16 56.54 24.52
C LYS A 227 7.40 57.36 24.82
N VAL A 228 8.58 56.75 24.79
CA VAL A 228 9.85 57.42 25.05
C VAL A 228 10.14 58.48 23.98
N ALA A 229 9.94 58.14 22.70
CA ALA A 229 10.10 59.09 21.60
C ALA A 229 9.14 60.28 21.73
N GLY A 230 7.86 60.02 22.03
CA GLY A 230 6.86 61.07 22.25
C GLY A 230 7.21 61.99 23.43
N PHE A 231 7.66 61.41 24.55
CA PHE A 231 8.11 62.17 25.71
C PHE A 231 9.34 63.03 25.39
N ASN A 232 10.35 62.46 24.73
CA ASN A 232 11.55 63.20 24.33
C ASN A 232 11.21 64.36 23.37
N LEU A 233 10.29 64.14 22.42
CA LEU A 233 9.82 65.18 21.51
C LEU A 233 9.10 66.30 22.28
N PHE A 234 8.23 65.95 23.22
CA PHE A 234 7.52 66.92 24.06
C PHE A 234 8.49 67.76 24.90
N VAL A 235 9.48 67.13 25.54
CA VAL A 235 10.48 67.82 26.36
C VAL A 235 11.35 68.74 25.49
N THR A 236 11.81 68.28 24.34
CA THR A 236 12.61 69.11 23.42
C THR A 236 11.82 70.31 22.91
N LEU A 237 10.58 70.11 22.44
CA LEU A 237 9.71 71.21 22.00
C LEU A 237 9.45 72.23 23.12
N ARG A 238 9.21 71.77 24.35
CA ARG A 238 8.96 72.65 25.50
C ARG A 238 10.20 73.45 25.91
N LEU A 239 11.39 72.86 25.82
CA LEU A 239 12.65 73.56 26.08
C LEU A 239 12.98 74.57 24.97
N TRP A 240 12.56 74.30 23.73
CA TRP A 240 12.76 75.19 22.59
C TRP A 240 11.75 76.35 22.53
N SER A 241 10.59 76.23 23.19
CA SER A 241 9.57 77.29 23.23
C SER A 241 9.79 78.34 24.33
N ARG A 242 10.86 78.21 25.12
CA ARG A 242 11.30 79.21 26.11
C ARG A 242 12.53 79.94 25.59
#